data_AF-A0A927ZS47-F1
#
_entry.id   AF-A0A927ZS47-F1
#
_cell.length_a   1.000
_cell.length_b   1.000
_cell.length_c   1.000
_cell.angle_alpha   90.00
_cell.angle_beta   90.00
_cell.angle_gamma   90.00
#
_symmetry.space_group_name_H-M   'P 1'
#
loop_
_entity.id
_entity.type
_entity.pdbx_description
1 polymer ?
#
loop_
_entity_poly.entity_id
_entity_poly.type
_entity_poly.pdbx_seq_one_letter_code
_entity_poly.pdbx_strand_id
1 'polypeptide(L)'
;MLKRRRKKLEKNFINAQIKTLRKALKLNQAAFGDRIGLKQGAISKMELDGGTVTDQNIKLICEKFNVRREWLTEGTGEMLQETEDTLFAAFAERNHLSPDDQNLARYMLQLTSEERQKVITFILGMAESIRQGRPETQPPAIVPATVIPGALPYSQQEAAEIAAVHEKYRAMREGAVPNEAIMERAQLHQELDAALDEKNTATNSPSNVSSEKPA
;
A
#
# COMPACT_ATOMS: atom_id res chain seq x y z
N MET A 1 -34.93 16.31 9.28
CA MET A 1 -33.85 16.99 8.53
C MET A 1 -32.54 16.19 8.45
N LEU A 2 -32.15 15.45 9.50
CA LEU A 2 -30.86 14.72 9.54
C LEU A 2 -30.66 13.69 8.42
N LYS A 3 -31.68 12.91 8.04
CA LYS A 3 -31.60 11.93 6.94
C LYS A 3 -31.21 12.54 5.59
N ARG A 4 -31.69 13.77 5.30
CA ARG A 4 -31.37 14.49 4.06
C ARG A 4 -29.94 15.04 4.08
N ARG A 5 -29.47 15.50 5.25
CA ARG A 5 -28.10 15.99 5.44
C ARG A 5 -27.07 14.86 5.34
N ARG A 6 -27.35 13.70 5.95
CA ARG A 6 -26.51 12.50 5.85
C ARG A 6 -26.34 12.02 4.40
N LYS A 7 -27.46 11.86 3.68
CA LYS A 7 -27.46 11.44 2.27
C LYS A 7 -26.70 12.42 1.36
N LYS A 8 -26.72 13.72 1.66
CA LYS A 8 -25.95 14.73 0.93
C LYS A 8 -24.44 14.59 1.18
N LEU A 9 -24.04 14.29 2.41
CA LEU A 9 -22.65 14.09 2.78
C LEU A 9 -22.07 12.83 2.14
N GLU A 10 -22.80 11.71 2.19
CA GLU A 10 -22.45 10.44 1.51
C GLU A 10 -22.23 10.66 0.01
N LYS A 11 -23.11 11.45 -0.64
CA LYS A 11 -23.00 11.75 -2.07
C LYS A 11 -21.71 12.50 -2.40
N ASN A 12 -21.43 13.57 -1.65
CA ASN A 12 -20.23 14.38 -1.83
C ASN A 12 -18.95 13.56 -1.58
N PHE A 13 -18.99 12.63 -0.61
CA PHE A 13 -17.88 11.72 -0.34
C PHE A 13 -17.52 10.86 -1.57
N ILE A 14 -18.51 10.20 -2.18
CA ILE A 14 -18.29 9.38 -3.38
C ILE A 14 -17.74 10.24 -4.53
N ASN A 15 -18.24 11.47 -4.71
CA ASN A 15 -17.73 12.40 -5.73
C ASN A 15 -16.23 12.68 -5.53
N ALA A 16 -15.81 12.94 -4.28
CA ALA A 16 -14.41 13.16 -3.93
C ALA A 16 -13.54 11.91 -4.16
N GLN A 17 -14.03 10.72 -3.80
CA GLN A 17 -13.29 9.47 -3.98
C GLN A 17 -13.05 9.12 -5.45
N ILE A 18 -14.02 9.36 -6.34
CA ILE A 18 -13.83 9.18 -7.79
C ILE A 18 -12.70 10.07 -8.30
N LYS A 19 -12.67 11.33 -7.85
CA LYS A 19 -11.62 12.30 -8.21
C LYS A 19 -10.25 11.87 -7.67
N THR A 20 -10.19 11.37 -6.44
CA THR A 20 -8.96 10.84 -5.82
C THR A 20 -8.44 9.63 -6.60
N LEU A 21 -9.30 8.66 -6.90
CA LEU A 21 -8.97 7.47 -7.69
C LEU A 21 -8.39 7.86 -9.06
N ARG A 22 -9.07 8.73 -9.79
CA ARG A 22 -8.61 9.17 -11.12
C ARG A 22 -7.21 9.81 -11.04
N LYS A 23 -6.98 10.65 -10.03
CA LYS A 23 -5.68 11.29 -9.82
C LYS A 23 -4.59 10.28 -9.44
N ALA A 24 -4.89 9.31 -8.60
CA ALA A 24 -3.95 8.25 -8.23
C ALA A 24 -3.52 7.42 -9.44
N LEU A 25 -4.46 7.16 -10.36
CA LEU A 25 -4.19 6.50 -11.64
C LEU A 25 -3.53 7.41 -12.70
N LYS A 26 -3.30 8.69 -12.40
CA LYS A 26 -2.74 9.71 -13.29
C LYS A 26 -3.51 9.87 -14.61
N LEU A 27 -4.83 9.67 -14.58
CA LEU A 27 -5.69 9.80 -15.76
C LEU A 27 -6.35 11.18 -15.83
N ASN A 28 -6.54 11.68 -17.05
CA ASN A 28 -7.45 12.81 -17.28
C ASN A 28 -8.92 12.32 -17.30
N GLN A 29 -9.90 13.23 -17.22
CA GLN A 29 -11.32 12.86 -17.14
C GLN A 29 -11.84 12.16 -18.40
N ALA A 30 -11.26 12.45 -19.57
CA ALA A 30 -11.63 11.77 -20.81
C ALA A 30 -11.15 10.31 -20.79
N ALA A 31 -9.86 10.07 -20.53
CA ALA A 31 -9.28 8.74 -20.45
C ALA A 31 -9.92 7.88 -19.35
N PHE A 32 -10.30 8.50 -18.21
CA PHE A 32 -11.04 7.79 -17.16
C PHE A 32 -12.44 7.39 -17.64
N GLY A 33 -13.13 8.28 -18.34
CA GLY A 33 -14.46 8.03 -18.90
C GLY A 33 -14.44 6.95 -19.98
N ASP A 34 -13.49 7.02 -20.91
CA ASP A 34 -13.34 6.06 -22.01
C ASP A 34 -13.21 4.63 -21.48
N ARG A 35 -12.50 4.44 -20.35
CA ARG A 35 -12.30 3.13 -19.73
C ARG A 35 -13.55 2.52 -19.09
N ILE A 36 -14.54 3.35 -18.73
CA ILE A 36 -15.86 2.92 -18.21
C ILE A 36 -16.99 3.18 -19.22
N GLY A 37 -16.68 3.53 -20.46
CA GLY A 37 -17.67 3.77 -21.53
C GLY A 37 -18.50 5.05 -21.37
N LEU A 38 -17.98 6.06 -20.67
CA LEU A 38 -18.66 7.34 -20.41
C LEU A 38 -17.89 8.51 -21.03
N LYS A 39 -18.62 9.54 -21.48
CA LYS A 39 -18.00 10.77 -21.99
C LYS A 39 -17.35 11.57 -20.85
N GLN A 40 -16.30 12.34 -21.15
CA GLN A 40 -15.62 13.24 -20.21
C GLN A 40 -16.60 14.11 -19.39
N GLY A 41 -17.65 14.65 -20.04
CA GLY A 41 -18.65 15.48 -19.36
C GLY A 41 -19.46 14.74 -18.28
N ALA A 42 -19.64 13.41 -18.41
CA ALA A 42 -20.25 12.60 -17.37
C ALA A 42 -19.31 12.44 -16.15
N ILE A 43 -18.01 12.24 -16.39
CA ILE A 43 -17.00 12.17 -15.33
C ILE A 43 -16.90 13.50 -14.60
N SER A 44 -16.84 14.61 -15.34
CA SER A 44 -16.84 15.96 -14.76
C SER A 44 -18.05 16.17 -13.83
N LYS A 45 -19.26 15.79 -14.25
CA LYS A 45 -20.47 15.88 -13.41
C LYS A 45 -20.42 14.96 -12.19
N MET A 46 -19.80 13.79 -12.28
CA MET A 46 -19.65 12.88 -11.15
C MET A 46 -18.60 13.32 -10.13
N GLU A 47 -17.61 14.13 -10.53
CA GLU A 47 -16.57 14.65 -9.63
C GLU A 47 -16.96 15.98 -8.95
N LEU A 48 -18.08 16.58 -9.35
CA LEU A 48 -18.60 17.81 -8.73
C LEU A 48 -19.40 17.49 -7.47
N ASP A 49 -19.30 18.37 -6.48
CA ASP A 49 -20.09 18.27 -5.24
C ASP A 49 -21.59 18.26 -5.56
N GLY A 50 -22.29 17.27 -5.03
CA GLY A 50 -23.72 17.06 -5.30
C GLY A 50 -24.00 16.37 -6.64
N GLY A 51 -22.97 15.97 -7.39
CA GLY A 51 -23.05 15.19 -8.62
C GLY A 51 -23.60 13.79 -8.38
N THR A 52 -24.58 13.35 -9.16
CA THR A 52 -25.17 12.01 -8.98
C THR A 52 -24.28 10.93 -9.57
N VAL A 53 -23.85 10.00 -8.71
CA VAL A 53 -23.21 8.75 -9.10
C VAL A 53 -24.23 7.64 -8.88
N THR A 54 -24.54 6.88 -9.93
CA THR A 54 -25.45 5.73 -9.84
C THR A 54 -24.69 4.50 -9.34
N ASP A 55 -25.41 3.54 -8.74
CA ASP A 55 -24.81 2.26 -8.35
C ASP A 55 -24.21 1.50 -9.55
N GLN A 56 -24.79 1.67 -10.74
CA GLN A 56 -24.22 1.13 -11.98
C GLN A 56 -22.84 1.72 -12.29
N ASN A 57 -22.67 3.04 -12.12
CA ASN A 57 -21.37 3.69 -12.33
C ASN A 57 -20.36 3.25 -11.27
N ILE A 58 -20.78 3.12 -10.00
CA ILE A 58 -19.95 2.58 -8.92
C ILE A 58 -19.46 1.18 -9.29
N LYS A 59 -20.36 0.30 -9.73
CA LYS A 59 -20.01 -1.07 -10.15
C LYS A 59 -19.01 -1.07 -11.32
N LEU A 60 -19.24 -0.27 -12.35
CA LEU A 60 -18.34 -0.15 -13.49
C LEU A 60 -16.95 0.35 -13.08
N ILE A 61 -16.88 1.33 -12.17
CA ILE A 61 -15.62 1.86 -11.65
C ILE A 61 -14.88 0.77 -10.86
N CYS A 62 -15.56 0.06 -9.96
CA CYS A 62 -14.98 -1.05 -9.20
C CYS A 62 -14.41 -2.12 -10.14
N GLU A 63 -15.16 -2.52 -11.18
CA GLU A 63 -14.77 -3.57 -12.11
C GLU A 63 -13.60 -3.15 -13.03
N LYS A 64 -13.64 -1.92 -13.58
CA LYS A 64 -12.65 -1.47 -14.58
C LYS A 64 -11.34 -0.99 -13.98
N PHE A 65 -11.36 -0.54 -12.74
CA PHE A 65 -10.19 -0.04 -12.03
C PHE A 65 -9.76 -0.94 -10.87
N ASN A 66 -10.43 -2.08 -10.70
CA ASN A 66 -10.14 -3.04 -9.64
C ASN A 66 -10.15 -2.38 -8.25
N VAL A 67 -11.20 -1.59 -7.98
CA VAL A 67 -11.34 -0.78 -6.75
C VAL A 67 -12.28 -1.46 -5.77
N ARG A 68 -11.95 -1.43 -4.47
CA ARG A 68 -12.85 -1.92 -3.42
C ARG A 68 -14.05 -0.99 -3.27
N ARG A 69 -15.25 -1.58 -3.24
CA ARG A 69 -16.50 -0.82 -3.19
C ARG A 69 -16.60 -0.05 -1.87
N GLU A 70 -16.18 -0.68 -0.79
CA GLU A 70 -16.13 -0.16 0.58
C GLU A 70 -15.27 1.11 0.63
N TRP A 71 -14.13 1.12 -0.06
CA TRP A 71 -13.29 2.31 -0.15
C TRP A 71 -14.01 3.45 -0.90
N LEU A 72 -14.71 3.13 -1.99
CA LEU A 72 -15.39 4.12 -2.81
C LEU A 72 -16.65 4.69 -2.14
N THR A 73 -17.39 3.89 -1.37
CA THR A 73 -18.66 4.29 -0.75
C THR A 73 -18.55 4.71 0.71
N GLU A 74 -17.69 4.06 1.47
CA GLU A 74 -17.58 4.21 2.94
C GLU A 74 -16.23 4.80 3.35
N GLY A 75 -15.22 4.77 2.47
CA GLY A 75 -13.88 5.29 2.77
C GLY A 75 -13.03 4.38 3.66
N THR A 76 -13.47 3.14 3.81
CA THR A 76 -12.85 2.10 4.63
C THR A 76 -12.06 1.12 3.75
N GLY A 77 -11.02 0.50 4.30
CA GLY A 77 -10.11 -0.38 3.57
C GLY A 77 -9.18 0.37 2.59
N GLU A 78 -8.40 -0.37 1.81
CA GLU A 78 -7.51 0.23 0.79
C GLU A 78 -8.20 0.33 -0.58
N MET A 79 -7.69 1.25 -1.41
CA MET A 79 -8.32 1.66 -2.66
C MET A 79 -8.44 0.55 -3.70
N LEU A 80 -7.35 -0.16 -3.97
CA LEU A 80 -7.29 -1.20 -5.00
C LEU A 80 -7.52 -2.57 -4.37
N GLN A 81 -8.17 -3.48 -5.09
CA GLN A 81 -8.12 -4.90 -4.76
C GLN A 81 -6.72 -5.40 -5.15
N GLU A 82 -6.06 -6.12 -4.25
CA GLU A 82 -4.85 -6.86 -4.59
C GLU A 82 -5.28 -8.10 -5.38
N THR A 83 -4.93 -8.16 -6.66
CA THR A 83 -4.95 -9.42 -7.42
C THR A 83 -3.62 -10.14 -7.23
N GLU A 84 -3.62 -11.46 -7.44
CA GLU A 84 -2.39 -12.27 -7.46
C GLU A 84 -1.35 -11.68 -8.42
N ASP A 85 -1.78 -11.17 -9.58
CA ASP A 85 -0.90 -10.50 -10.54
C ASP A 85 -0.31 -9.20 -9.99
N THR A 86 -1.11 -8.36 -9.33
CA THR A 86 -0.61 -7.10 -8.75
C THR A 86 0.33 -7.35 -7.58
N LEU A 87 0.04 -8.37 -6.77
CA LEU A 87 0.88 -8.78 -5.65
C LEU A 87 2.21 -9.35 -6.16
N PHE A 88 2.15 -10.22 -7.17
CA PHE A 88 3.35 -10.78 -7.80
C PHE A 88 4.16 -9.70 -8.51
N ALA A 89 3.52 -8.75 -9.19
CA ALA A 89 4.21 -7.63 -9.84
C ALA A 89 4.93 -6.74 -8.82
N ALA A 90 4.25 -6.38 -7.73
CA ALA A 90 4.87 -5.61 -6.64
C ALA A 90 6.02 -6.38 -5.98
N PHE A 91 5.87 -7.69 -5.79
CA PHE A 91 6.94 -8.56 -5.29
C PHE A 91 8.13 -8.61 -6.26
N ALA A 92 7.88 -8.76 -7.55
CA ALA A 92 8.92 -8.82 -8.58
C ALA A 92 9.72 -7.51 -8.65
N GLU A 93 9.03 -6.36 -8.58
CA GLU A 93 9.66 -5.04 -8.57
C GLU A 93 10.52 -4.84 -7.32
N ARG A 94 9.96 -5.10 -6.13
CA ARG A 94 10.66 -4.92 -4.84
C ARG A 94 11.94 -5.75 -4.73
N ASN A 95 11.94 -6.94 -5.33
CA ASN A 95 13.08 -7.85 -5.30
C ASN A 95 13.93 -7.80 -6.58
N HIS A 96 13.64 -6.87 -7.50
CA HIS A 96 14.36 -6.68 -8.77
C HIS A 96 14.48 -7.96 -9.62
N LEU A 97 13.40 -8.76 -9.69
CA LEU A 97 13.39 -9.99 -10.49
C LEU A 97 13.47 -9.66 -11.99
N SER A 98 14.41 -10.31 -12.68
CA SER A 98 14.51 -10.24 -14.14
C SER A 98 13.27 -10.88 -14.81
N PRO A 99 13.01 -10.62 -16.10
CA PRO A 99 11.93 -11.27 -16.83
C PRO A 99 12.00 -12.81 -16.76
N ASP A 100 13.21 -13.36 -16.78
CA ASP A 100 13.42 -14.81 -16.68
C ASP A 100 13.11 -15.33 -15.26
N ASP A 101 13.50 -14.61 -14.20
CA ASP A 101 13.16 -14.97 -12.82
C ASP A 101 11.64 -14.97 -12.61
N GLN A 102 10.95 -13.99 -13.18
CA GLN A 102 9.50 -13.89 -13.10
C GLN A 102 8.81 -15.04 -13.83
N ASN A 103 9.29 -15.39 -15.03
CA ASN A 103 8.75 -16.52 -15.80
C ASN A 103 8.99 -17.85 -15.08
N LEU A 104 10.19 -18.06 -14.54
CA LEU A 104 10.53 -19.24 -13.74
C LEU A 104 9.65 -19.34 -12.50
N ALA A 105 9.48 -18.25 -11.75
CA ALA A 105 8.64 -18.24 -10.56
C ALA A 105 7.18 -18.56 -10.89
N ARG A 106 6.61 -17.96 -11.96
CA ARG A 106 5.25 -18.29 -12.42
C ARG A 106 5.11 -19.76 -12.78
N TYR A 107 6.07 -20.31 -13.53
CA TYR A 107 6.07 -21.72 -13.88
C TYR A 107 6.11 -22.61 -12.63
N MET A 108 7.01 -22.34 -11.68
CA MET A 108 7.12 -23.09 -10.43
C MET A 108 5.86 -23.04 -9.56
N LEU A 109 5.14 -21.91 -9.55
CA LEU A 109 3.87 -21.76 -8.83
C LEU A 109 2.73 -22.57 -9.47
N GLN A 110 2.77 -22.81 -10.79
CA GLN A 110 1.78 -23.61 -11.51
C GLN A 110 1.98 -25.13 -11.33
N LEU A 111 3.19 -25.57 -10.98
CA LEU A 111 3.49 -26.97 -10.75
C LEU A 111 2.86 -27.50 -9.46
N THR A 112 2.60 -28.81 -9.42
CA THR A 112 2.26 -29.51 -8.18
C THR A 112 3.46 -29.58 -7.23
N SER A 113 3.21 -29.92 -5.97
CA SER A 113 4.28 -30.11 -4.97
C SER A 113 5.28 -31.19 -5.42
N GLU A 114 4.78 -32.29 -5.99
CA GLU A 114 5.61 -33.39 -6.48
C GLU A 114 6.49 -32.96 -7.65
N GLU A 115 5.94 -32.21 -8.61
CA GLU A 115 6.69 -31.70 -9.75
C GLU A 115 7.75 -30.69 -9.34
N ARG A 116 7.42 -29.76 -8.42
CA ARG A 116 8.43 -28.86 -7.84
C ARG A 116 9.56 -29.63 -7.16
N GLN A 117 9.23 -30.69 -6.43
CA GLN A 117 10.25 -31.50 -5.76
C GLN A 117 11.17 -32.19 -6.77
N LYS A 118 10.64 -32.69 -7.89
CA LYS A 118 11.46 -33.25 -8.98
C LYS A 118 12.42 -32.21 -9.55
N VAL A 119 11.94 -30.98 -9.78
CA VAL A 119 12.78 -29.86 -10.26
C VAL A 119 13.88 -29.52 -9.26
N ILE A 120 13.56 -29.39 -7.97
CA ILE A 120 14.53 -29.09 -6.91
C ILE A 120 15.59 -30.20 -6.82
N THR A 121 15.17 -31.46 -6.80
CA THR A 121 16.09 -32.61 -6.76
C THR A 121 17.02 -32.62 -7.97
N PHE A 122 16.50 -32.33 -9.16
CA PHE A 122 17.31 -32.23 -10.37
C PHE A 122 18.37 -31.12 -10.29
N ILE A 123 17.98 -29.92 -9.85
CA ILE A 123 18.90 -28.78 -9.68
C ILE A 123 19.98 -29.11 -8.65
N LEU A 124 19.62 -29.71 -7.51
CA LEU A 124 20.58 -30.09 -6.47
C LEU A 124 21.55 -31.16 -6.95
N GLY A 125 21.08 -32.15 -7.71
CA GLY A 125 21.94 -33.18 -8.32
C GLY A 125 22.93 -32.59 -9.33
N MET A 126 22.50 -31.61 -10.13
CA MET A 126 23.38 -30.89 -11.06
C MET A 126 24.42 -30.05 -10.32
N ALA A 127 24.02 -29.35 -9.26
CA ALA A 127 24.94 -28.57 -8.44
C ALA A 127 26.01 -29.48 -7.80
N GLU A 128 25.61 -30.68 -7.35
CA GLU A 128 26.52 -31.66 -6.76
C GLU A 128 27.50 -32.24 -7.80
N SER A 129 27.05 -32.57 -9.00
CA SER A 129 27.95 -33.08 -10.05
C SER A 129 29.00 -32.04 -10.47
N ILE A 130 28.63 -30.76 -10.51
CA ILE A 130 29.56 -29.66 -10.77
C ILE A 130 30.58 -29.51 -9.62
N ARG A 131 30.15 -29.65 -8.35
CA ARG A 131 31.05 -29.64 -7.19
C ARG A 131 32.03 -30.81 -7.21
N GLN A 132 31.61 -31.99 -7.63
CA GLN A 132 32.50 -33.16 -7.68
C GLN A 132 33.55 -33.05 -8.81
N GLY A 133 33.23 -32.37 -9.91
CA GLY A 133 34.16 -32.12 -11.03
C GLY A 133 35.11 -30.94 -10.81
N ARG A 134 34.92 -30.15 -9.75
CA ARG A 134 35.76 -29.02 -9.38
C ARG A 134 36.16 -29.24 -7.93
N PRO A 135 37.34 -29.82 -7.61
CA PRO A 135 37.69 -30.13 -6.23
C PRO A 135 37.42 -28.89 -5.40
N GLU A 136 36.51 -28.98 -4.45
CA GLU A 136 36.23 -27.90 -3.53
C GLU A 136 37.57 -27.47 -2.94
N THR A 137 38.09 -26.32 -3.36
CA THR A 137 38.70 -25.46 -2.36
C THR A 137 37.53 -25.12 -1.46
N GLN A 138 37.39 -25.88 -0.37
CA GLN A 138 36.50 -25.52 0.73
C GLN A 138 36.61 -23.98 0.86
N PRO A 139 35.50 -23.22 0.75
CA PRO A 139 35.47 -21.94 1.46
C PRO A 139 35.97 -22.33 2.85
N PRO A 140 37.04 -21.68 3.36
CA PRO A 140 37.65 -22.13 4.60
C PRO A 140 36.50 -22.41 5.54
N ALA A 141 36.46 -23.62 6.10
CA ALA A 141 35.56 -23.92 7.21
C ALA A 141 35.50 -22.64 8.05
N ILE A 142 34.33 -22.21 8.52
CA ILE A 142 34.30 -21.13 9.51
C ILE A 142 35.21 -21.62 10.64
N VAL A 143 36.47 -21.22 10.55
CA VAL A 143 37.50 -21.51 11.51
C VAL A 143 36.98 -20.68 12.67
N PRO A 144 36.59 -21.29 13.79
CA PRO A 144 36.25 -20.51 14.96
C PRO A 144 37.44 -19.58 15.15
N ALA A 145 37.20 -18.27 15.02
CA ALA A 145 38.18 -17.23 14.75
C ALA A 145 39.53 -17.51 15.43
N THR A 146 40.37 -18.29 14.76
CA THR A 146 41.69 -18.63 15.22
C THR A 146 42.59 -18.00 14.19
N VAL A 147 42.86 -16.72 14.45
CA VAL A 147 44.04 -15.95 14.08
C VAL A 147 44.87 -16.64 12.99
N ILE A 148 44.72 -16.18 11.74
CA ILE A 148 45.71 -16.42 10.69
C ILE A 148 46.96 -15.63 11.11
N PRO A 149 48.09 -16.26 11.43
CA PRO A 149 49.32 -15.54 11.70
C PRO A 149 49.82 -14.97 10.38
N GLY A 150 49.70 -13.65 10.20
CA GLY A 150 50.23 -12.92 9.05
C GLY A 150 49.22 -12.26 8.11
N ALA A 151 47.92 -12.33 8.38
CA ALA A 151 46.97 -11.42 7.72
C ALA A 151 47.21 -10.01 8.27
N LEU A 152 47.68 -9.08 7.43
CA LEU A 152 47.88 -7.69 7.83
C LEU A 152 46.53 -7.14 8.35
N PRO A 153 46.47 -6.57 9.56
CA PRO A 153 45.27 -5.93 10.05
C PRO A 153 44.93 -4.78 9.10
N TYR A 154 43.66 -4.67 8.69
CA TYR A 154 43.15 -3.49 7.99
C TYR A 154 43.66 -2.24 8.71
N SER A 155 44.20 -1.29 7.93
CA SER A 155 44.71 -0.05 8.49
C SER A 155 43.60 0.71 9.24
N GLN A 156 43.98 1.52 10.23
CA GLN A 156 43.00 2.33 10.98
C GLN A 156 42.14 3.22 10.08
N GLN A 157 42.65 3.62 8.91
CA GLN A 157 41.91 4.39 7.91
C GLN A 157 40.83 3.53 7.23
N GLU A 158 41.14 2.32 6.80
CA GLU A 158 40.17 1.43 6.14
C GLU A 158 39.04 1.00 7.09
N ALA A 159 39.35 0.77 8.37
CA ALA A 159 38.34 0.46 9.39
C ALA A 159 37.40 1.66 9.66
N ALA A 160 37.94 2.89 9.65
CA ALA A 160 37.15 4.10 9.82
C ALA A 160 36.25 4.39 8.60
N GLU A 161 36.73 4.11 7.39
CA GLU A 161 35.95 4.25 6.15
C GLU A 161 34.76 3.28 6.11
N ILE A 162 34.96 2.02 6.51
CA ILE A 162 33.90 1.01 6.59
C ILE A 162 32.84 1.40 7.65
N ALA A 163 33.29 1.89 8.81
CA ALA A 163 32.40 2.36 9.86
C ALA A 163 31.54 3.55 9.40
N ALA A 164 32.15 4.51 8.69
CA ALA A 164 31.45 5.68 8.14
C ALA A 164 30.39 5.29 7.08
N VAL A 165 30.67 4.28 6.25
CA VAL A 165 29.70 3.75 5.28
C VAL A 165 28.52 3.10 5.99
N HIS A 166 28.77 2.26 7.00
CA HIS A 166 27.70 1.64 7.79
C HIS A 166 26.83 2.66 8.55
N GLU A 167 27.43 3.72 9.11
CA GLU A 167 26.71 4.83 9.75
C GLU A 167 25.77 5.53 8.77
N LYS A 168 26.26 5.79 7.53
CA LYS A 168 25.48 6.40 6.45
C LYS A 168 24.29 5.53 6.03
N TYR A 169 24.47 4.22 5.92
CA TYR A 169 23.37 3.28 5.60
C TYR A 169 22.37 3.11 6.74
N ARG A 170 22.82 3.17 8.00
CA ARG A 170 21.95 3.16 9.19
C ARG A 170 21.02 4.38 9.19
N ALA A 171 21.57 5.57 8.99
CA ALA A 171 20.81 6.82 8.91
C ALA A 171 19.82 6.85 7.72
N MET A 172 20.18 6.23 6.59
CA MET A 172 19.31 6.14 5.41
C MET A 172 18.08 5.24 5.65
N ARG A 173 18.19 4.25 6.54
CA ARG A 173 17.13 3.29 6.85
C ARG A 173 16.16 3.81 7.92
N GLU A 174 16.61 4.67 8.81
CA GLU A 174 15.76 5.38 9.79
C GLU A 174 14.86 6.45 9.15
N GLY A 175 15.15 6.90 7.92
CA GLY A 175 14.33 7.85 7.16
C GLY A 175 13.21 7.24 6.29
N ALA A 176 13.02 5.92 6.28
CA ALA A 176 11.96 5.27 5.51
C ALA A 176 10.61 5.32 6.25
N VAL A 177 9.88 6.42 6.04
CA VAL A 177 8.47 6.76 6.37
C VAL A 177 7.82 6.01 7.57
N PRO A 178 7.62 6.68 8.71
CA PRO A 178 6.93 6.13 9.87
C PRO A 178 5.45 5.82 9.62
N ASN A 179 4.94 4.87 10.39
CA ASN A 179 3.52 4.51 10.57
C ASN A 179 2.64 5.66 11.13
N GLU A 180 3.13 6.91 11.15
CA GLU A 180 2.50 8.10 11.72
C GLU A 180 1.33 8.62 10.86
N ALA A 181 1.40 8.48 9.53
CA ALA A 181 0.33 8.92 8.63
C ALA A 181 -0.99 8.13 8.81
N ILE A 182 -0.93 6.92 9.38
CA ILE A 182 -2.11 6.11 9.72
C ILE A 182 -2.70 6.55 11.07
N MET A 183 -1.85 6.95 12.03
CA MET A 183 -2.30 7.48 13.33
C MET A 183 -2.92 8.87 13.21
N GLU A 184 -2.37 9.72 12.35
CA GLU A 184 -2.85 11.10 12.13
C GLU A 184 -4.29 11.12 11.57
N ARG A 185 -4.66 10.14 10.73
CA ARG A 185 -6.03 10.00 10.20
C ARG A 185 -7.05 9.52 11.24
N ALA A 186 -6.64 8.65 12.16
CA ALA A 186 -7.50 8.16 13.24
C ALA A 186 -7.79 9.27 14.27
N GLN A 187 -6.78 10.09 14.60
CA GLN A 187 -6.96 11.28 15.43
C GLN A 187 -7.87 12.33 14.77
N LEU A 188 -7.69 12.60 13.48
CA LEU A 188 -8.57 13.51 12.73
C LEU A 188 -10.04 13.05 12.71
N HIS A 189 -10.30 11.76 12.59
CA HIS A 189 -11.67 11.23 12.66
C HIS A 189 -12.26 11.33 14.09
N GLN A 190 -11.47 11.03 15.12
CA GLN A 190 -11.88 11.13 16.51
C GLN A 190 -12.21 12.59 16.92
N GLU A 191 -11.41 13.55 16.46
CA GLU A 191 -11.66 14.98 16.69
C GLU A 191 -12.89 15.49 15.93
N LEU A 192 -13.14 14.98 14.71
CA LEU A 192 -14.32 15.34 13.94
C LEU A 192 -15.61 14.83 14.58
N ASP A 193 -15.60 13.60 15.11
CA ASP A 193 -16.74 13.00 15.82
C ASP A 193 -17.02 13.75 17.14
N ALA A 194 -15.98 14.12 17.90
CA ALA A 194 -16.12 14.94 19.10
C ALA A 194 -16.70 16.34 18.81
N ALA A 195 -16.24 16.99 17.73
CA ALA A 195 -16.74 18.30 17.32
C ALA A 195 -18.19 18.27 16.81
N LEU A 196 -18.65 17.12 16.30
CA LEU A 196 -20.05 16.91 15.89
C LEU A 196 -20.97 16.70 17.09
N ASP A 197 -20.49 16.05 18.15
CA ASP A 197 -21.24 15.86 19.39
C ASP A 197 -21.36 17.16 20.21
N GLU A 198 -20.32 17.98 20.30
CA GLU A 198 -20.38 19.31 20.96
C GLU A 198 -21.36 20.26 20.27
N LYS A 199 -21.45 20.22 18.93
CA LYS A 199 -22.44 21.02 18.20
C LYS A 199 -23.88 20.54 18.41
N ASN A 200 -24.08 19.25 18.67
CA ASN A 200 -25.41 18.71 18.97
C ASN A 200 -25.84 19.04 20.41
N THR A 201 -24.92 19.04 21.38
CA THR A 201 -25.22 19.42 22.78
C THR A 201 -25.42 20.93 22.96
N ALA A 202 -24.68 21.77 22.22
CA ALA A 202 -24.83 23.22 22.27
C ALA A 202 -26.16 23.73 21.67
N THR A 203 -26.79 22.96 20.77
CA THR A 203 -28.11 23.32 20.20
C THR A 203 -29.30 22.80 21.01
N ASN A 204 -29.04 22.07 22.10
CA ASN A 204 -30.05 21.48 22.98
C ASN A 204 -29.77 21.81 24.45
N SER A 205 -29.67 23.10 24.79
CA SER A 205 -29.83 23.56 26.18
C SER A 205 -31.17 24.30 26.32
N PRO A 206 -31.98 23.98 27.34
CA PRO A 206 -33.33 24.50 27.45
C PRO A 206 -33.30 25.96 27.89
N SER A 207 -34.04 26.81 27.20
CA SER A 207 -34.38 28.16 27.65
C SER A 207 -35.11 28.07 28.99
N ASN A 208 -34.38 28.27 30.09
CA ASN A 208 -34.97 28.38 31.43
C ASN A 208 -35.55 29.79 31.60
N VAL A 209 -36.88 29.88 31.60
CA VAL A 209 -37.63 31.08 31.97
C VAL A 209 -37.64 31.16 33.49
N SER A 210 -36.76 32.00 34.06
CA SER A 210 -36.89 32.49 35.43
C SER A 210 -37.55 33.87 35.38
N SER A 211 -38.85 33.91 35.63
CA SER A 211 -39.57 35.13 36.01
C SER A 211 -39.50 35.28 37.54
N GLU A 212 -38.52 36.02 38.03
CA GLU A 212 -38.59 36.64 39.37
C GLU A 212 -39.28 38.00 39.24
N LYS A 213 -40.26 38.24 40.11
CA LYS A 213 -41.01 39.48 40.22
C LYS A 213 -40.82 40.00 41.65
N PRO A 214 -40.31 41.24 41.86
CA PRO A 214 -40.44 41.90 43.14
C PRO A 214 -41.35 43.13 43.08
N ALA A 215 -42.00 43.37 44.23
CA ALA A 215 -42.91 44.47 44.63
C ALA A 215 -44.32 44.47 44.02
#